data_AF-A0A7U4JRX0-F1
#
_entry.id   AF-A0A7U4JRX0-F1
#
_cell.length_a   1.000
_cell.length_b   1.000
_cell.length_c   1.000
_cell.angle_alpha   90.00
_cell.angle_beta   90.00
_cell.angle_gamma   90.00
#
_symmetry.space_group_name_H-M   'P 1'
#
loop_
_entity.id
_entity.type
_entity.pdbx_description
1 polymer ?
#
loop_
_entity_poly.entity_id
_entity_poly.type
_entity_poly.pdbx_seq_one_letter_code
_entity_poly.pdbx_strand_id
1 'polypeptide(L)'
;MGLKDYIDTQEFAYDLNILVSERETRLKNLKGVEVEKLKTNKRSKEDSLYNSTIATLVRKNIYIAELRYSIKDNCLKISAYYLNSTNNQSAYNIALNYSICYNVLRRIFNCEIKLFFKVAVSNETTKNNLQHELNRRVINPVTKELRDDNYLIELLKANNLSEIDFSKMTISLISYSL
;
A
#
# COMPACT_ATOMS: atom_id res chain seq x y z
N MET A 1 -16.36 -1.74 -23.39
CA MET A 1 -16.24 -1.93 -21.93
C MET A 1 -15.45 -0.77 -21.35
N GLY A 2 -16.01 -0.13 -20.33
CA GLY A 2 -15.36 0.96 -19.60
C GLY A 2 -14.85 0.49 -18.24
N LEU A 3 -13.98 1.26 -17.59
CA LEU A 3 -13.47 0.95 -16.25
C LEU A 3 -14.57 0.62 -15.23
N LYS A 4 -15.75 1.25 -15.36
CA LYS A 4 -16.92 1.02 -14.50
C LYS A 4 -17.38 -0.44 -14.47
N ASP A 5 -17.16 -1.18 -15.54
CA ASP A 5 -17.58 -2.58 -15.67
C ASP A 5 -16.70 -3.52 -14.81
N TYR A 6 -15.55 -3.03 -14.35
CA TYR A 6 -14.59 -3.79 -13.53
C TYR A 6 -14.62 -3.39 -12.05
N ILE A 7 -15.48 -2.46 -11.64
CA ILE A 7 -15.55 -2.04 -10.25
C ILE A 7 -16.49 -2.99 -9.50
N ASP A 8 -15.99 -3.62 -8.44
CA ASP A 8 -16.86 -4.25 -7.46
C ASP A 8 -17.59 -3.14 -6.69
N THR A 9 -18.85 -2.93 -7.04
CA THR A 9 -19.66 -1.84 -6.50
C THR A 9 -20.01 -2.05 -5.03
N GLN A 10 -20.05 -3.29 -4.55
CA GLN A 10 -20.33 -3.59 -3.15
C GLN A 10 -19.12 -3.28 -2.28
N GLU A 11 -17.93 -3.77 -2.66
CA GLU A 11 -16.66 -3.45 -1.99
C GLU A 11 -16.39 -1.95 -2.02
N PHE A 12 -16.60 -1.29 -3.17
CA PHE A 12 -16.38 0.15 -3.29
C PHE A 12 -17.34 0.95 -2.41
N ALA A 13 -18.63 0.61 -2.38
CA ALA A 13 -19.60 1.29 -1.53
C ALA A 13 -19.32 1.08 -0.03
N TYR A 14 -18.92 -0.13 0.36
CA TYR A 14 -18.51 -0.44 1.72
C TYR A 14 -17.30 0.42 2.16
N ASP A 15 -16.25 0.47 1.35
CA ASP A 15 -15.05 1.25 1.62
C ASP A 15 -15.35 2.76 1.68
N LEU A 16 -16.22 3.25 0.80
CA LEU A 16 -16.65 4.65 0.78
C LEU A 16 -17.43 5.02 2.05
N ASN A 17 -18.33 4.15 2.52
CA ASN A 17 -19.10 4.37 3.74
C ASN A 17 -18.19 4.48 4.98
N ILE A 18 -17.17 3.61 5.07
CA ILE A 18 -16.17 3.68 6.14
C ILE A 18 -15.39 5.00 6.08
N LEU A 19 -14.95 5.41 4.88
CA LEU A 19 -14.23 6.67 4.71
C LEU A 19 -15.05 7.89 5.11
N VAL A 20 -16.33 7.93 4.74
CA VAL A 20 -17.27 8.99 5.11
C VAL A 20 -17.47 9.02 6.63
N SER A 21 -17.72 7.87 7.25
CA SER A 21 -17.88 7.76 8.70
C SER A 21 -16.63 8.24 9.47
N GLU A 22 -15.44 7.85 9.03
CA GLU A 22 -14.18 8.33 9.62
C GLU A 22 -14.02 9.85 9.45
N ARG A 23 -14.36 10.40 8.27
CA ARG A 23 -14.32 11.85 8.02
C ARG A 23 -15.25 12.61 8.94
N GLU A 24 -16.49 12.15 9.09
CA GLU A 24 -17.48 12.77 9.97
C GLU A 24 -17.02 12.77 11.43
N THR A 25 -16.46 11.65 11.88
CA THR A 25 -15.89 11.53 13.23
C THR A 25 -14.75 12.52 13.44
N ARG A 26 -13.82 12.65 12.48
CA ARG A 26 -12.75 13.65 12.55
C ARG A 26 -13.28 15.08 12.61
N LEU A 27 -14.29 15.41 11.80
CA LEU A 27 -14.92 16.73 11.82
C LEU A 27 -15.63 17.04 13.15
N LYS A 28 -16.31 16.06 13.74
CA LYS A 28 -16.92 16.19 15.07
C LYS A 28 -15.87 16.45 16.16
N ASN A 29 -14.79 15.67 16.15
CA ASN A 29 -13.67 15.86 17.07
C ASN A 29 -13.02 17.25 16.93
N LEU A 30 -12.84 17.74 15.70
CA LEU A 30 -12.33 19.10 15.45
C LEU A 30 -13.26 20.21 15.96
N LYS A 31 -14.56 19.94 16.04
CA LYS A 31 -15.57 20.85 16.61
C LYS A 31 -15.72 20.71 18.13
N GLY A 32 -14.90 19.88 18.78
CA GLY A 32 -14.98 19.62 20.22
C GLY A 32 -16.17 18.75 20.64
N VAL A 33 -16.83 18.05 19.70
CA VAL A 33 -17.88 17.10 20.02
C VAL A 33 -17.23 15.78 20.43
N GLU A 34 -17.43 15.37 21.67
CA GLU A 34 -16.87 14.12 22.19
C GLU A 34 -17.59 12.93 21.52
N VAL A 35 -16.89 12.24 20.62
CA VAL A 35 -17.38 11.00 20.02
C VAL A 35 -16.75 9.84 20.78
N GLU A 36 -17.58 8.94 21.32
CA GLU A 36 -17.11 7.72 21.97
C GLU A 36 -16.13 6.98 21.04
N LYS A 37 -14.87 6.87 21.48
CA LYS A 37 -13.88 6.06 20.77
C LYS A 37 -14.28 4.61 20.92
N LEU A 38 -14.76 3.99 19.84
CA LEU A 38 -14.86 2.54 19.73
C LEU A 38 -13.52 1.93 20.17
N LYS A 39 -13.55 1.01 21.15
CA LYS A 39 -12.36 0.26 21.58
C LYS A 39 -11.76 -0.45 20.36
N THR A 40 -10.68 0.07 19.83
CA THR A 40 -9.96 -0.58 18.73
C THR A 40 -9.09 -1.68 19.31
N ASN A 41 -9.48 -2.94 19.10
CA ASN A 41 -8.57 -4.06 19.30
C ASN A 41 -7.37 -3.91 18.37
N LYS A 42 -6.19 -4.30 18.84
CA LYS A 42 -4.98 -4.32 18.03
C LYS A 42 -5.18 -5.33 16.89
N ARG A 43 -5.27 -4.82 15.66
CA ARG A 43 -5.46 -5.67 14.47
C ARG A 43 -4.23 -6.56 14.25
N SER A 44 -4.45 -7.80 13.83
CA SER A 44 -3.36 -8.69 13.42
C SER A 44 -2.74 -8.22 12.09
N LYS A 45 -1.60 -8.81 11.72
CA LYS A 45 -0.98 -8.57 10.40
C LYS A 45 -1.91 -9.01 9.28
N GLU A 46 -2.55 -10.16 9.42
CA GLU A 46 -3.51 -10.71 8.44
C GLU A 46 -4.73 -9.79 8.30
N ASP A 47 -5.30 -9.33 9.42
CA ASP A 47 -6.39 -8.35 9.39
C ASP A 47 -5.98 -7.07 8.65
N SER A 48 -4.74 -6.63 8.85
CA SER A 48 -4.22 -5.46 8.17
C SER A 48 -4.04 -5.68 6.67
N LEU A 49 -3.71 -6.90 6.24
CA LEU A 49 -3.50 -7.22 4.82
C LEU A 49 -4.81 -7.42 4.06
N TYR A 50 -5.81 -8.06 4.68
CA TYR A 50 -7.03 -8.50 3.98
C TYR A 50 -8.28 -7.67 4.31
N ASN A 51 -8.34 -7.03 5.48
CA ASN A 51 -9.49 -6.21 5.92
C ASN A 51 -9.18 -4.70 5.93
N SER A 52 -8.11 -4.28 5.23
CA SER A 52 -7.84 -2.87 4.99
C SER A 52 -8.79 -2.28 3.96
N THR A 53 -9.07 -0.98 4.06
CA THR A 53 -9.98 -0.24 3.18
C THR A 53 -9.29 1.01 2.61
N ILE A 54 -9.96 1.75 1.73
CA ILE A 54 -9.52 3.08 1.28
C ILE A 54 -9.20 4.00 2.49
N ALA A 55 -10.00 3.94 3.55
CA ALA A 55 -9.74 4.72 4.77
C ALA A 55 -8.42 4.32 5.45
N THR A 56 -8.06 3.03 5.42
CA THR A 56 -6.74 2.56 5.87
C THR A 56 -5.60 3.13 5.01
N LEU A 57 -5.77 3.22 3.69
CA LEU A 57 -4.78 3.84 2.80
C LEU A 57 -4.53 5.30 3.19
N VAL A 58 -5.60 6.08 3.39
CA VAL A 58 -5.51 7.49 3.81
C VAL A 58 -4.80 7.63 5.16
N ARG A 59 -5.14 6.81 6.16
CA ARG A 59 -4.47 6.83 7.48
C ARG A 59 -2.97 6.49 7.40
N LYS A 60 -2.57 5.74 6.38
CA LYS A 60 -1.18 5.38 6.09
C LYS A 60 -0.47 6.37 5.17
N ASN A 61 -1.09 7.50 4.84
CA ASN A 61 -0.59 8.50 3.89
C ASN A 61 -0.34 7.92 2.49
N ILE A 62 -1.20 6.99 2.06
CA ILE A 62 -1.20 6.40 0.72
C ILE A 62 -2.33 7.04 -0.09
N TYR A 63 -1.98 7.65 -1.22
CA TYR A 63 -2.91 8.38 -2.08
C TYR A 63 -2.84 7.87 -3.51
N ILE A 64 -4.00 7.58 -4.11
CA ILE A 64 -4.10 7.21 -5.51
C ILE A 64 -4.06 8.50 -6.33
N ALA A 65 -3.04 8.66 -7.18
CA ALA A 65 -2.89 9.84 -8.03
C ALA A 65 -3.48 9.64 -9.43
N GLU A 66 -3.42 8.41 -9.97
CA GLU A 66 -3.92 8.14 -11.31
C GLU A 66 -4.48 6.72 -11.42
N LEU A 67 -5.58 6.59 -12.15
CA LEU A 67 -6.18 5.34 -12.60
C LEU A 67 -6.33 5.39 -14.12
N ARG A 68 -5.66 4.48 -14.84
CA ARG A 68 -5.72 4.42 -16.30
C ARG A 68 -5.90 2.99 -16.77
N TYR A 69 -7.06 2.70 -17.37
CA TYR A 69 -7.31 1.41 -17.97
C TYR A 69 -6.69 1.33 -19.38
N SER A 70 -5.89 0.31 -19.63
CA SER A 70 -5.29 0.02 -20.94
C SER A 70 -6.06 -1.10 -21.62
N ILE A 71 -6.83 -0.77 -22.66
CA ILE A 71 -7.57 -1.77 -23.45
C ILE A 71 -6.61 -2.76 -24.10
N LYS A 72 -5.48 -2.26 -24.63
CA LYS A 72 -4.46 -3.09 -25.31
C LYS A 72 -3.84 -4.13 -24.37
N ASP A 73 -3.57 -3.73 -23.12
CA ASP A 73 -2.92 -4.59 -22.13
C ASP A 73 -3.94 -5.31 -21.24
N ASN A 74 -5.24 -5.10 -21.46
CA ASN A 74 -6.36 -5.54 -20.61
C ASN A 74 -6.09 -5.38 -19.10
N CYS A 75 -5.49 -4.25 -18.70
CA CYS A 75 -5.11 -4.02 -17.30
C CYS A 75 -5.33 -2.58 -16.86
N LEU A 76 -5.64 -2.43 -15.57
CA LEU A 76 -5.73 -1.15 -14.89
C LEU A 76 -4.36 -0.76 -14.33
N LYS A 77 -3.80 0.32 -14.85
CA LYS A 77 -2.57 0.92 -14.33
C LYS A 77 -2.93 1.93 -13.25
N ILE A 78 -2.35 1.76 -12.07
CA ILE A 78 -2.64 2.56 -10.88
C ILE A 78 -1.34 3.19 -10.41
N SER A 79 -1.30 4.52 -10.34
CA SER A 79 -0.20 5.25 -9.70
C SER A 79 -0.63 5.67 -8.31
N ALA A 80 0.08 5.20 -7.29
CA ALA A 80 -0.15 5.57 -5.90
C ALA A 80 1.11 6.16 -5.26
N TYR A 81 0.94 7.20 -4.45
CA TYR A 81 2.01 7.80 -3.66
C TYR A 81 1.86 7.40 -2.20
N TYR A 82 2.93 6.91 -1.61
CA TYR A 82 3.06 6.69 -0.18
C TYR A 82 4.00 7.75 0.40
N LEU A 83 3.45 8.68 1.18
CA LEU A 83 4.24 9.71 1.85
C LEU A 83 4.85 9.14 3.13
N ASN A 84 6.08 8.64 3.02
CA ASN A 84 6.84 8.08 4.12
C ASN A 84 7.59 9.17 4.89
N SER A 85 6.83 10.15 5.39
CA SER A 85 7.33 11.36 6.06
C SER A 85 7.62 11.18 7.55
N THR A 86 7.36 10.00 8.14
CA THR A 86 7.61 9.74 9.56
C THR A 86 9.02 9.19 9.79
N ASN A 87 9.55 9.29 11.01
CA ASN A 87 10.87 8.77 11.41
C ASN A 87 11.01 7.23 11.29
N ASN A 88 9.97 6.52 10.84
CA ASN A 88 9.93 5.06 10.75
C ASN A 88 10.11 4.58 9.30
N GLN A 89 11.06 5.21 8.60
CA GLN A 89 11.47 4.91 7.23
C GLN A 89 12.19 3.56 7.20
N SER A 90 11.45 2.48 6.99
CA SER A 90 12.01 1.12 6.89
C SER A 90 11.49 0.37 5.66
N ALA A 91 12.35 -0.51 5.11
CA ALA A 91 11.97 -1.42 4.03
C ALA A 91 10.73 -2.26 4.37
N TYR A 92 10.60 -2.70 5.64
CA TYR A 92 9.44 -3.43 6.13
C TYR A 92 8.13 -2.65 5.94
N ASN A 93 8.10 -1.39 6.34
CA ASN A 93 6.91 -0.55 6.23
C ASN A 93 6.54 -0.30 4.76
N ILE A 94 7.53 -0.15 3.88
CA ILE A 94 7.30 0.00 2.44
C ILE A 94 6.64 -1.24 1.87
N ALA A 95 7.20 -2.43 2.12
CA ALA A 95 6.64 -3.69 1.64
C ALA A 95 5.23 -3.94 2.18
N LEU A 96 5.00 -3.70 3.48
CA LEU A 96 3.68 -3.84 4.10
C LEU A 96 2.64 -2.89 3.48
N ASN A 97 2.99 -1.61 3.33
CA ASN A 97 2.07 -0.62 2.79
C ASN A 97 1.80 -0.82 1.29
N TYR A 98 2.78 -1.33 0.53
CA TYR A 98 2.54 -1.83 -0.82
C TYR A 98 1.52 -2.97 -0.82
N SER A 99 1.74 -4.02 -0.01
CA SER A 99 0.83 -5.18 0.04
C SER A 99 -0.60 -4.78 0.42
N ILE A 100 -0.75 -3.88 1.39
CA ILE A 100 -2.06 -3.33 1.78
C ILE A 100 -2.71 -2.58 0.62
N CYS A 101 -1.95 -1.70 -0.06
CA CYS A 101 -2.45 -0.94 -1.19
C CYS A 101 -2.89 -1.86 -2.34
N TYR A 102 -2.05 -2.81 -2.72
CA TYR A 102 -2.34 -3.79 -3.76
C TYR A 102 -3.61 -4.60 -3.45
N ASN A 103 -3.75 -5.11 -2.23
CA ASN A 103 -4.91 -5.91 -1.84
C ASN A 103 -6.21 -5.09 -1.85
N VAL A 104 -6.20 -3.86 -1.32
CA VAL A 104 -7.37 -2.96 -1.36
C VAL A 104 -7.81 -2.73 -2.80
N LEU A 105 -6.87 -2.39 -3.68
CA LEU A 105 -7.16 -2.11 -5.08
C LEU A 105 -7.62 -3.35 -5.84
N ARG A 106 -7.05 -4.52 -5.55
CA ARG A 106 -7.45 -5.79 -6.17
C ARG A 106 -8.87 -6.21 -5.79
N ARG A 107 -9.33 -5.91 -4.57
CA ARG A 107 -10.73 -6.15 -4.18
C ARG A 107 -11.69 -5.20 -4.88
N ILE A 108 -11.34 -3.91 -4.95
CA ILE A 108 -12.19 -2.88 -5.58
C ILE A 108 -12.29 -3.09 -7.10
N PHE A 109 -11.18 -3.47 -7.75
CA PHE A 109 -11.11 -3.62 -9.20
C PHE A 109 -11.00 -5.10 -9.56
N ASN A 110 -12.09 -5.68 -10.06
CA ASN A 110 -12.17 -7.04 -10.56
C ASN A 110 -11.54 -7.18 -11.97
N CYS A 111 -10.29 -6.75 -12.10
CA CYS A 111 -9.49 -6.86 -13.30
C CYS A 111 -8.01 -7.00 -12.95
N GLU A 112 -7.18 -7.27 -13.96
CA GLU A 112 -5.73 -7.25 -13.74
C GLU A 112 -5.25 -5.82 -13.43
N ILE A 113 -4.57 -5.66 -12.30
CA ILE A 113 -4.01 -4.38 -11.88
C ILE A 113 -2.48 -4.38 -11.98
N LYS A 114 -1.90 -3.25 -12.39
CA LYS A 114 -0.47 -2.94 -12.27
C LYS A 114 -0.29 -1.73 -11.38
N LEU A 115 0.41 -1.91 -10.25
CA LEU A 115 0.54 -0.89 -9.22
C LEU A 115 1.93 -0.24 -9.27
N PHE A 116 1.96 1.04 -9.65
CA PHE A 116 3.10 1.92 -9.59
C PHE A 116 3.10 2.65 -8.24
N PHE A 117 3.81 2.08 -7.28
CA PHE A 117 3.86 2.54 -5.90
C PHE A 117 5.09 3.44 -5.68
N LYS A 118 4.85 4.74 -5.63
CA LYS A 118 5.88 5.79 -5.46
C LYS A 118 6.00 6.14 -3.99
N VAL A 119 7.15 5.84 -3.38
CA VAL A 119 7.42 6.13 -1.98
C VAL A 119 8.16 7.46 -1.89
N ALA A 120 7.51 8.48 -1.34
CA ALA A 120 8.11 9.78 -1.12
C ALA A 120 8.86 9.81 0.21
N VAL A 121 10.14 10.18 0.18
CA VAL A 121 11.03 10.25 1.34
C VAL A 121 11.68 11.63 1.44
N SER A 122 12.09 11.99 2.66
CA SER A 122 12.45 13.35 3.05
C SER A 122 13.74 13.91 2.44
N ASN A 123 14.64 13.06 1.93
CA ASN A 123 15.87 13.48 1.29
C ASN A 123 16.51 12.34 0.48
N GLU A 124 17.55 12.68 -0.29
CA GLU A 124 18.28 11.74 -1.15
C GLU A 124 19.08 10.70 -0.35
N THR A 125 19.61 11.05 0.82
CA THR A 125 20.35 10.12 1.69
C THR A 125 19.44 8.98 2.16
N THR A 126 18.27 9.31 2.69
CA THR A 126 17.23 8.34 3.06
C THR A 126 16.83 7.48 1.87
N LYS A 127 16.59 8.10 0.71
CA LYS A 127 16.25 7.38 -0.52
C LYS A 127 17.30 6.34 -0.86
N ASN A 128 18.58 6.72 -0.87
CA ASN A 128 19.68 5.82 -1.21
C ASN A 128 19.84 4.70 -0.18
N ASN A 129 19.70 4.99 1.10
CA ASN A 129 19.75 3.99 2.17
C ASN A 129 18.63 2.96 2.04
N LEU A 130 17.39 3.41 1.82
CA LEU A 130 16.25 2.52 1.62
C LEU A 130 16.38 1.74 0.31
N GLN A 131 16.86 2.36 -0.76
CA GLN A 131 17.10 1.69 -2.03
C GLN A 131 18.12 0.55 -1.84
N HIS A 132 19.21 0.82 -1.12
CA HIS A 132 20.20 -0.19 -0.80
C HIS A 132 19.61 -1.31 0.09
N GLU A 133 18.84 -0.95 1.12
CA GLU A 133 18.19 -1.93 2.00
C GLU A 133 17.21 -2.84 1.25
N LEU A 134 16.37 -2.28 0.37
CA LEU A 134 15.39 -3.05 -0.40
C LEU A 134 16.05 -3.99 -1.42
N ASN A 135 17.20 -3.60 -1.99
CA ASN A 135 17.91 -4.39 -3.00
C ASN A 135 18.96 -5.35 -2.44
N ARG A 136 19.30 -5.28 -1.15
CA ARG A 136 20.27 -6.20 -0.56
C ARG A 136 19.76 -7.64 -0.69
N ARG A 137 20.66 -8.57 -0.99
CA ARG A 137 20.35 -10.00 -0.95
C ARG A 137 20.15 -10.44 0.50
N VAL A 138 19.20 -11.35 0.70
CA VAL A 138 18.95 -11.91 2.03
C VAL A 138 19.96 -13.02 2.32
N ILE A 139 20.47 -13.06 3.55
CA ILE A 139 21.33 -14.16 4.00
C ILE A 139 20.44 -15.23 4.61
N ASN A 140 20.61 -16.48 4.18
CA ASN A 140 19.96 -17.61 4.81
C ASN A 140 20.47 -17.74 6.26
N PRO A 141 19.58 -17.69 7.28
CA PRO A 141 20.02 -17.71 8.67
C PRO A 141 20.70 -19.03 9.07
N VAL A 142 20.35 -20.14 8.39
CA VAL A 142 20.87 -21.48 8.64
C VAL A 142 22.14 -21.72 7.83
N THR A 143 22.08 -21.58 6.50
CA THR A 143 23.22 -21.93 5.62
C THR A 143 24.26 -20.82 5.50
N LYS A 144 23.95 -19.59 5.93
CA LYS A 144 24.77 -18.37 5.77
C LYS A 144 25.05 -17.95 4.32
N GLU A 145 24.45 -18.62 3.35
CA GLU A 145 24.56 -18.28 1.93
C GLU A 145 23.61 -17.15 1.55
N LEU A 146 23.97 -16.41 0.49
CA LEU A 146 23.10 -15.41 -0.11
C LEU A 146 21.95 -16.11 -0.85
N ARG A 147 20.71 -15.70 -0.56
CA ARG A 147 19.54 -16.10 -1.34
C ARG A 147 19.50 -15.36 -2.67
N ASP A 148 18.83 -15.96 -3.64
CA ASP A 148 18.58 -15.37 -4.96
C ASP A 148 17.66 -14.14 -4.85
N ASP A 149 16.69 -14.19 -3.92
CA ASP A 149 15.76 -13.10 -3.68
C ASP A 149 16.42 -11.92 -2.94
N ASN A 150 16.03 -10.72 -3.36
CA ASN A 150 16.34 -9.51 -2.61
C ASN A 150 15.40 -9.35 -1.39
N TYR A 151 15.77 -8.44 -0.49
CA TYR A 151 15.06 -8.23 0.76
C TYR A 151 13.61 -7.77 0.57
N LEU A 152 13.33 -6.96 -0.45
CA LEU A 152 11.96 -6.59 -0.79
C LEU A 152 11.09 -7.81 -1.12
N ILE A 153 11.56 -8.71 -1.99
CA ILE A 153 10.79 -9.91 -2.38
C ILE A 153 10.50 -10.79 -1.16
N GLU A 154 11.46 -11.00 -0.28
CA GLU A 154 11.27 -11.76 0.97
C GLU A 154 10.23 -11.12 1.89
N LEU A 155 10.24 -9.79 2.03
CA LEU A 155 9.24 -9.07 2.80
C LEU A 155 7.83 -9.19 2.20
N LEU A 156 7.72 -9.20 0.86
CA LEU A 156 6.44 -9.37 0.17
C LEU A 156 5.92 -10.82 0.26
N LYS A 157 6.81 -11.82 0.15
CA LYS A 157 6.47 -13.23 0.43
C LYS A 157 5.95 -13.39 1.86
N ALA A 158 6.59 -12.74 2.83
CA ALA A 158 6.11 -12.72 4.22
C ALA A 158 4.75 -12.02 4.40
N ASN A 159 4.29 -11.25 3.41
CA ASN A 159 2.95 -10.64 3.35
C ASN A 159 1.98 -11.46 2.47
N ASN A 160 2.29 -12.74 2.21
CA ASN A 160 1.50 -13.68 1.41
C ASN A 160 1.27 -13.25 -0.04
N LEU A 161 2.19 -12.48 -0.61
CA LEU A 161 2.18 -12.18 -2.05
C LEU A 161 3.02 -13.22 -2.81
N SER A 162 2.59 -13.51 -4.03
CA SER A 162 3.22 -14.50 -4.91
C SER A 162 4.06 -13.85 -6.02
N GLU A 163 4.83 -14.65 -6.76
CA GLU A 163 5.61 -14.17 -7.90
C GLU A 163 4.76 -13.51 -8.99
N ILE A 164 3.53 -14.00 -9.17
CA ILE A 164 2.54 -13.39 -10.07
C ILE A 164 2.21 -11.96 -9.61
N ASP A 165 2.09 -11.72 -8.30
CA ASP A 165 1.83 -10.39 -7.75
C ASP A 165 3.06 -9.48 -7.85
N PHE A 166 4.28 -10.04 -7.77
CA PHE A 166 5.52 -9.27 -7.94
C PHE A 166 5.67 -8.74 -9.37
N SER A 167 5.25 -9.50 -10.37
CA SER A 167 5.26 -9.06 -11.78
C SER A 167 4.36 -7.84 -12.05
N LYS A 168 3.40 -7.58 -11.17
CA LYS A 168 2.44 -6.47 -11.24
C LYS A 168 2.90 -5.25 -10.43
N MET A 169 4.03 -5.37 -9.75
CA MET A 169 4.59 -4.36 -8.87
C MET A 169 5.56 -3.45 -9.60
N THR A 170 5.50 -2.15 -9.30
CA THR A 170 6.61 -1.23 -9.53
C THR A 170 6.76 -0.32 -8.33
N ILE A 171 7.75 -0.57 -7.48
CA ILE A 171 8.09 0.32 -6.35
C ILE A 171 9.22 1.24 -6.79
N SER A 172 9.03 2.55 -6.60
CA SER A 172 10.07 3.56 -6.85
C SER A 172 10.16 4.51 -5.66
N LEU A 173 11.39 4.86 -5.28
CA LEU A 173 11.64 5.86 -4.24
C LEU A 173 11.86 7.22 -4.88
N ILE A 174 11.13 8.23 -4.40
CA ILE A 174 11.30 9.63 -4.80
C ILE A 174 11.69 10.43 -3.56
N SER A 175 12.73 11.26 -3.68
CA SER A 175 13.10 12.22 -2.65
C SER A 175 12.38 13.53 -2.93
N TYR A 176 12.01 14.25 -1.87
CA TYR A 176 11.66 15.65 -1.95
C TYR A 176 12.61 16.43 -1.05
N SER A 177 12.90 17.67 -1.44
CA SER A 177 13.63 18.62 -0.62
C SER A 177 12.62 19.67 -0.20
N LEU A 178 12.41 19.84 1.11
CA LEU A 178 11.68 20.98 1.66
C LEU A 178 12.60 22.18 1.76
#